data_AF-A0A4Q4V141-F1
#
_entry.id   AF-A0A4Q4V141-F1
#
_cell.length_a   1.000
_cell.length_b   1.000
_cell.length_c   1.000
_cell.angle_alpha   90.00
_cell.angle_beta   90.00
_cell.angle_gamma   90.00
#
_symmetry.space_group_name_H-M   'P 1'
#
loop_
_entity.id
_entity.type
_entity.pdbx_description
1 polymer ?
#
loop_
_entity_poly.entity_id
_entity_poly.type
_entity_poly.pdbx_seq_one_letter_code
_entity_poly.pdbx_strand_id
1 'polypeptide(L)'
;MARSGCSKSILMPMKMAQPMAHSELSALEQGTNARSLLNIWVFNGNITFSSTEEPKSPLSAVKVLYRLVSEEEANKMLESMTSDVQDIALPADAIDAITGILGKSNNLLPESDRHFREWTVGLLEKWVPTPGDV
;
A
#
# COMPACT_ATOMS: atom_id res chain seq x y z
N MET A 1 17.28 22.34 -3.46
CA MET A 1 16.43 21.24 -3.97
C MET A 1 16.05 20.36 -2.80
N ALA A 2 14.85 20.55 -2.24
CA ALA A 2 14.36 19.70 -1.15
C ALA A 2 14.03 18.33 -1.74
N ARG A 3 14.89 17.33 -1.52
CA ARG A 3 14.56 15.93 -1.82
C ARG A 3 13.45 15.55 -0.85
N SER A 4 12.20 15.53 -1.30
CA SER A 4 11.05 15.10 -0.49
C SER A 4 11.40 13.77 0.18
N GLY A 5 11.43 13.74 1.51
CA GLY A 5 11.84 12.56 2.28
C GLY A 5 10.76 11.49 2.38
N CYS A 6 9.83 11.48 1.42
CA CYS A 6 8.67 10.61 1.36
C CYS A 6 8.07 10.60 -0.06
N SER A 7 7.42 9.50 -0.43
CA SER A 7 6.72 9.31 -1.71
C SER A 7 5.26 8.96 -1.47
N LYS A 8 4.35 9.48 -2.30
CA LYS A 8 2.91 9.23 -2.20
C LYS A 8 2.38 8.63 -3.49
N SER A 9 1.53 7.61 -3.38
CA SER A 9 1.06 6.85 -4.53
C SER A 9 -0.38 6.33 -4.33
N ILE A 10 -1.07 6.09 -5.44
CA ILE A 10 -2.30 5.29 -5.49
C ILE A 10 -1.93 3.94 -6.11
N LEU A 11 -2.30 2.84 -5.45
CA LEU A 11 -2.17 1.51 -6.02
C LEU A 11 -3.45 1.15 -6.77
N MET A 12 -3.32 0.92 -8.07
CA MET A 12 -4.43 0.54 -8.94
C MET A 12 -4.32 -0.93 -9.35
N PRO A 13 -5.42 -1.69 -9.36
CA PRO A 13 -5.41 -3.03 -9.90
C PRO A 13 -5.00 -3.02 -11.39
N MET A 14 -4.02 -3.84 -11.75
CA MET A 14 -3.69 -4.09 -13.16
C MET A 14 -4.90 -4.65 -13.88
N LYS A 15 -5.27 -4.04 -15.01
CA LYS A 15 -6.23 -4.63 -15.95
C LYS A 15 -5.52 -5.78 -16.68
N MET A 16 -5.67 -7.01 -16.21
CA MET A 16 -5.16 -8.16 -16.97
C MET A 16 -5.91 -8.25 -18.30
N ALA A 17 -5.17 -8.20 -19.42
CA ALA A 17 -5.71 -8.61 -20.71
C ALA A 17 -5.93 -10.13 -20.65
N GLN A 18 -7.17 -10.55 -20.36
CA GLN A 18 -7.54 -11.95 -20.39
C GLN A 18 -7.38 -12.48 -21.82
N PRO A 19 -6.67 -13.60 -22.05
CA PRO A 19 -6.92 -14.39 -23.25
C PRO A 19 -8.33 -15.00 -23.11
N MET A 20 -9.20 -14.66 -24.05
CA MET A 20 -10.59 -15.13 -24.14
C MET A 20 -10.63 -16.67 -24.05
N ALA A 21 -11.18 -17.21 -22.97
CA ALA A 21 -11.72 -18.55 -22.92
C ALA A 21 -13.19 -18.43 -22.53
N HIS A 22 -14.07 -18.72 -23.48
CA HIS A 22 -15.52 -18.68 -23.34
C HIS A 22 -15.99 -19.55 -22.17
N SER A 23 -16.56 -18.92 -21.14
CA SER A 23 -17.61 -19.50 -20.30
C SER A 23 -18.34 -18.36 -19.61
N GLU A 24 -19.22 -17.71 -20.37
CA GLU A 24 -20.07 -16.61 -19.89
C GLU A 24 -21.24 -17.12 -19.03
N LEU A 25 -21.82 -16.17 -18.26
CA LEU A 25 -23.09 -16.21 -17.54
C LEU A 25 -23.12 -16.77 -16.11
N SER A 26 -22.41 -16.12 -15.17
CA SER A 26 -22.85 -16.15 -13.75
C SER A 26 -22.46 -14.93 -12.88
N ALA A 27 -21.81 -13.89 -13.41
CA ALA A 27 -21.31 -12.77 -12.58
C ALA A 27 -21.74 -11.36 -13.03
N LEU A 28 -22.76 -11.24 -13.90
CA LEU A 28 -23.32 -9.94 -14.30
C LEU A 28 -24.27 -9.32 -13.25
N GLU A 29 -24.39 -9.90 -12.06
CA GLU A 29 -25.27 -9.42 -10.99
C GLU A 29 -24.60 -9.43 -9.60
N GLN A 30 -23.37 -8.95 -9.52
CA GLN A 30 -22.83 -8.48 -8.24
C GLN A 30 -22.57 -7.00 -8.41
N GLY A 31 -23.51 -6.21 -7.87
CA GLY A 31 -23.54 -4.76 -7.99
C GLY A 31 -22.16 -4.15 -7.84
N THR A 32 -21.89 -3.13 -8.64
CA THR A 32 -20.74 -2.24 -8.60
C THR A 32 -20.39 -1.85 -7.16
N ASN A 33 -19.69 -2.73 -6.44
CA ASN A 33 -18.97 -2.39 -5.24
C ASN A 33 -17.80 -1.57 -5.78
N ALA A 34 -17.93 -0.25 -5.71
CA ALA A 34 -16.83 0.67 -6.01
C ALA A 34 -15.61 0.17 -5.23
N ARG A 35 -14.64 -0.41 -5.93
CA ARG A 35 -13.49 -1.02 -5.29
C ARG A 35 -12.62 0.12 -4.77
N SER A 36 -12.50 0.25 -3.45
CA SER A 36 -11.63 1.25 -2.86
C SER A 36 -10.17 0.99 -3.27
N LEU A 37 -9.46 2.05 -3.62
CA LEU A 37 -8.05 2.03 -4.00
C LEU A 37 -7.17 2.33 -2.79
N LEU A 38 -5.95 1.79 -2.77
CA LEU A 38 -5.01 2.03 -1.68
C LEU A 38 -4.20 3.30 -1.95
N ASN A 39 -4.40 4.33 -1.13
CA ASN A 39 -3.56 5.51 -1.09
C ASN A 39 -2.45 5.30 -0.06
N ILE A 40 -1.20 5.31 -0.51
CA ILE A 40 -0.03 4.99 0.30
C ILE A 40 0.94 6.18 0.32
N TRP A 41 1.49 6.45 1.49
CA TRP A 41 2.49 7.47 1.73
C TRP A 41 3.68 6.83 2.46
N VAL A 42 4.74 6.58 1.70
CA VAL A 42 5.96 5.92 2.15
C VAL A 42 6.96 6.97 2.62
N PHE A 43 7.44 6.85 3.86
CA PHE A 43 8.43 7.76 4.44
C PHE A 43 9.85 7.23 4.22
N ASN A 44 10.88 8.06 4.38
CA ASN A 44 12.26 7.60 4.29
C ASN A 44 12.55 6.49 5.31
N GLY A 45 13.11 5.38 4.81
CA GLY A 45 13.26 4.09 5.49
C GLY A 45 14.42 3.99 6.48
N ASN A 46 14.33 4.73 7.57
CA ASN A 46 15.35 4.76 8.64
C ASN A 46 14.84 4.24 9.98
N ILE A 47 13.72 3.50 10.01
CA ILE A 47 13.19 2.99 11.27
C ILE A 47 13.74 1.59 11.53
N THR A 48 14.12 1.35 12.78
CA THR A 48 14.38 0.02 13.31
C THR A 48 13.41 -0.20 14.45
N PHE A 49 12.71 -1.33 14.46
CA PHE A 49 11.81 -1.68 15.55
C PHE A 49 12.14 -3.06 16.11
N SER A 50 11.66 -3.30 17.33
CA SER A 50 11.76 -4.58 18.00
C SER A 50 10.42 -4.95 18.60
N SER A 51 10.03 -6.21 18.44
CA SER A 51 8.81 -6.76 19.02
C SER A 51 9.07 -8.19 19.47
N THR A 52 8.51 -8.59 20.61
CA THR A 52 8.52 -9.99 21.05
C THR A 52 7.69 -10.90 20.16
N GLU A 53 6.81 -10.33 19.32
CA GLU A 53 6.01 -11.07 18.34
C GLU A 53 6.75 -11.30 17.01
N GLU A 54 7.93 -10.68 16.83
CA GLU A 54 8.72 -10.75 15.60
C GLU A 54 10.03 -11.51 15.85
N PRO A 55 10.14 -12.79 15.41
CA PRO A 55 11.31 -13.62 15.65
C PRO A 55 12.63 -13.05 15.11
N LYS A 56 12.57 -12.22 14.05
CA LYS A 56 13.75 -11.63 13.42
C LYS A 56 14.15 -10.27 14.00
N SER A 57 13.49 -9.84 15.07
CA SER A 57 13.77 -8.56 15.74
C SER A 57 15.25 -8.45 16.20
N PRO A 58 15.92 -7.29 16.02
CA PRO A 58 15.40 -6.03 15.47
C PRO A 58 15.32 -6.02 13.94
N LEU A 59 14.27 -5.42 13.39
CA LEU A 59 14.06 -5.29 11.95
C LEU A 59 14.17 -3.85 11.46
N SER A 60 14.81 -3.66 10.31
CA SER A 60 14.77 -2.39 9.58
C SER A 60 13.49 -2.32 8.76
N ALA A 61 12.77 -1.21 8.89
CA ALA A 61 11.48 -1.01 8.26
C ALA A 61 11.29 0.42 7.78
N VAL A 62 10.26 0.58 6.95
CA VAL A 62 9.78 1.84 6.42
C VAL A 62 8.42 2.15 7.03
N LYS A 63 8.24 3.35 7.59
CA LYS A 63 6.92 3.81 8.02
C LYS A 63 6.09 4.17 6.80
N VAL A 64 4.86 3.68 6.81
CA VAL A 64 3.90 3.91 5.76
C VAL A 64 2.63 4.45 6.39
N LEU A 65 2.12 5.54 5.85
CA LEU A 65 0.75 5.99 6.12
C LEU A 65 -0.12 5.51 4.96
N TYR A 66 -1.23 4.86 5.25
CA TYR A 66 -2.12 4.36 4.21
C TYR A 66 -3.59 4.59 4.56
N ARG A 67 -4.42 4.70 3.52
CA ARG A 67 -5.87 4.74 3.63
C ARG A 67 -6.53 4.24 2.36
N LEU A 68 -7.77 3.79 2.48
CA LEU A 68 -8.60 3.45 1.35
C LEU A 68 -9.29 4.72 0.83
N VAL A 69 -9.33 4.89 -0.49
CA VAL A 69 -9.98 6.01 -1.17
C VAL A 69 -10.92 5.50 -2.26
N SER A 70 -11.96 6.26 -2.60
CA SER A 70 -12.80 5.92 -3.75
C SER A 70 -12.06 6.16 -5.07
N GLU A 71 -12.56 5.59 -6.16
CA GLU A 71 -12.01 5.81 -7.50
C GLU A 71 -12.09 7.29 -7.90
N GLU A 72 -13.19 7.96 -7.57
CA GLU A 72 -13.38 9.39 -7.82
C GLU A 72 -12.38 10.25 -7.04
N GLU A 73 -12.14 9.90 -5.77
CA GLU A 73 -11.15 10.58 -4.94
C GLU A 73 -9.73 10.36 -5.48
N ALA A 74 -9.39 9.14 -5.89
CA ALA A 74 -8.10 8.82 -6.49
C ALA A 74 -7.87 9.59 -7.81
N ASN A 75 -8.85 9.60 -8.72
CA ASN A 75 -8.78 10.34 -9.98
C ASN A 75 -8.55 11.82 -9.72
N LYS A 76 -9.28 12.42 -8.77
CA LYS A 76 -9.07 13.82 -8.38
C LYS A 76 -7.66 14.08 -7.83
N MET A 77 -7.06 13.14 -7.11
CA MET A 77 -5.68 13.26 -6.63
C MET A 77 -4.65 13.18 -7.76
N LEU A 78 -4.89 12.34 -8.76
CA LEU A 78 -4.00 12.16 -9.91
C LEU A 78 -4.09 13.31 -10.92
N GLU A 79 -5.29 13.88 -11.11
CA GLU A 79 -5.54 15.00 -12.03
C GLU A 79 -5.11 16.36 -11.49
N SER A 80 -4.91 16.47 -10.17
CA SER A 80 -4.51 17.73 -9.54
C SER A 80 -3.11 18.15 -9.98
N MET A 81 -3.02 19.30 -10.68
CA MET A 81 -1.77 19.88 -11.19
C MET A 81 -0.70 20.16 -10.11
N THR A 82 -1.08 20.16 -8.83
CA THR A 82 -0.19 20.43 -7.68
C THR A 82 0.07 19.18 -6.83
N SER A 83 -0.41 18.02 -7.25
CA SER A 83 -0.33 16.77 -6.47
C SER A 83 0.91 15.97 -6.88
N ASP A 84 1.72 15.60 -5.89
CA ASP A 84 2.89 14.72 -6.07
C ASP A 84 2.52 13.22 -6.03
N VAL A 85 1.25 12.88 -6.25
CA VAL A 85 0.72 11.51 -6.15
C VAL A 85 1.00 10.76 -7.45
N GLN A 86 1.65 9.60 -7.33
CA GLN A 86 1.94 8.73 -8.48
C GLN A 86 0.92 7.58 -8.60
N ASP A 87 0.61 7.19 -9.82
CA ASP A 87 -0.13 5.96 -10.12
C ASP A 87 0.83 4.77 -10.20
N ILE A 88 0.52 3.70 -9.47
CA ILE A 88 1.23 2.42 -9.54
C ILE A 88 0.22 1.31 -9.79
N ALA A 89 0.33 0.67 -10.95
CA ALA A 89 -0.46 -0.52 -11.26
C ALA A 89 0.17 -1.78 -10.63
N LEU A 90 -0.58 -2.53 -9.84
CA LEU A 90 -0.18 -3.82 -9.26
C LEU A 90 -1.29 -4.88 -9.44
N PRO A 91 -0.95 -6.18 -9.45
CA PRO A 91 -1.95 -7.23 -9.36
C PRO A 91 -2.84 -7.04 -8.12
N ALA A 92 -4.13 -7.34 -8.25
CA ALA A 92 -5.10 -7.10 -7.19
C ALA A 92 -4.76 -7.86 -5.89
N ASP A 93 -4.28 -9.10 -6.03
CA ASP A 93 -3.78 -9.95 -4.95
C ASP A 93 -2.56 -9.33 -4.25
N ALA A 94 -1.68 -8.65 -4.98
CA ALA A 94 -0.56 -7.93 -4.39
C ALA A 94 -1.03 -6.71 -3.57
N ILE A 95 -2.05 -5.98 -4.03
CA ILE A 95 -2.64 -4.86 -3.27
C ILE A 95 -3.30 -5.38 -1.99
N ASP A 96 -4.05 -6.49 -2.08
CA ASP A 96 -4.70 -7.13 -0.94
C ASP A 96 -3.64 -7.63 0.07
N ALA A 97 -2.54 -8.22 -0.42
CA ALA A 97 -1.41 -8.67 0.40
C ALA A 97 -0.72 -7.51 1.13
N ILE A 98 -0.40 -6.42 0.44
CA ILE A 98 0.21 -5.23 1.05
C ILE A 98 -0.71 -4.64 2.12
N THR A 99 -2.01 -4.52 1.84
CA THR A 99 -3.00 -4.02 2.80
C THR A 99 -3.04 -4.90 4.06
N GLY A 100 -3.00 -6.22 3.88
CA GLY A 100 -2.93 -7.18 4.99
C GLY A 100 -1.64 -7.08 5.80
N ILE A 101 -0.48 -6.92 5.16
CA ILE A 101 0.81 -6.73 5.82
C ILE A 101 0.81 -5.44 6.65
N LEU A 102 0.36 -4.33 6.06
CA LEU A 102 0.27 -3.03 6.73
C LEU A 102 -0.68 -3.11 7.95
N GLY A 103 -1.85 -3.74 7.79
CA GLY A 103 -2.80 -3.94 8.89
C GLY A 103 -2.25 -4.81 10.03
N LYS A 104 -1.50 -5.87 9.71
CA LYS A 104 -0.82 -6.69 10.75
C LYS A 104 0.25 -5.87 11.48
N SER A 105 1.08 -5.16 10.73
CA SER A 105 2.18 -4.36 11.28
C SER A 105 1.70 -3.21 12.16
N ASN A 106 0.49 -2.68 11.92
CA ASN A 106 -0.13 -1.66 12.77
C ASN A 106 -0.25 -2.11 14.22
N ASN A 107 -0.50 -3.41 14.46
CA ASN A 107 -0.61 -3.94 15.83
C ASN A 107 0.73 -3.95 16.58
N LEU A 108 1.86 -3.93 15.85
CA LEU A 108 3.20 -3.83 16.42
C LEU A 108 3.53 -2.41 16.92
N LEU A 109 2.73 -1.42 16.52
CA LEU A 109 2.87 -0.04 16.97
C LEU A 109 2.11 0.18 18.30
N PRO A 110 2.62 1.06 19.18
CA PRO A 110 1.85 1.57 20.31
C PRO A 110 0.51 2.13 19.84
N GLU A 111 -0.53 1.97 20.66
CA GLU A 111 -1.90 2.37 20.30
C GLU A 111 -1.99 3.85 19.86
N SER A 112 -1.22 4.73 20.50
CA SER A 112 -1.13 6.16 20.17
C SER A 112 -0.59 6.44 18.75
N ASP A 113 0.16 5.51 18.19
CA ASP A 113 0.90 5.68 16.94
C ASP A 113 0.25 4.95 15.76
N ARG A 114 -0.85 4.21 16.01
CA ARG A 114 -1.56 3.43 14.99
C ARG A 114 -2.30 4.29 13.97
N HIS A 115 -2.61 5.52 14.33
CA HIS A 115 -3.36 6.45 13.50
C HIS A 115 -2.70 7.83 13.50
N PHE A 116 -2.73 8.48 12.34
CA PHE A 116 -2.36 9.88 12.19
C PHE A 116 -3.43 10.58 11.38
N ARG A 117 -4.34 11.30 12.07
CA ARG A 117 -5.54 11.90 11.46
C ARG A 117 -6.36 10.84 10.72
N GLU A 118 -6.60 11.00 9.42
CA GLU A 118 -7.33 10.08 8.55
C GLU A 118 -6.50 8.87 8.06
N TRP A 119 -5.22 8.79 8.44
CA TRP A 119 -4.31 7.76 7.96
C TRP A 119 -4.09 6.67 9.00
N THR A 120 -4.06 5.43 8.55
CA THR A 120 -3.54 4.30 9.33
C THR A 120 -2.04 4.22 9.14
N VAL A 121 -1.31 3.84 10.19
CA VAL A 121 0.16 3.72 10.15
C VAL A 121 0.55 2.25 10.08
N GLY A 122 1.40 1.88 9.13
CA GLY A 122 1.98 0.54 9.03
C GLY A 122 3.49 0.60 8.86
N LEU A 123 4.10 -0.58 8.95
CA LEU A 123 5.53 -0.81 8.72
C LEU A 123 5.70 -1.80 7.57
N LEU A 124 6.60 -1.50 6.65
CA LEU A 124 7.08 -2.44 5.64
C LEU A 124 8.52 -2.80 5.93
N GLU A 125 8.83 -4.09 6.02
CA GLU A 125 10.21 -4.58 6.15
C GLU A 125 11.05 -4.06 4.98
N LYS A 126 12.24 -3.53 5.29
CA LYS A 126 13.15 -3.06 4.27
C LYS A 126 13.81 -4.27 3.62
N TRP A 127 13.74 -4.35 2.30
CA TRP A 127 14.52 -5.34 1.56
C TRP A 127 16.02 -5.08 1.77
N VAL A 128 16.73 -6.10 2.22
CA VAL A 128 18.18 -6.12 2.38
C VAL A 128 18.71 -7.18 1.41
N PRO A 129 19.68 -6.85 0.53
CA PRO A 129 20.29 -7.85 -0.33
C PRO A 129 20.87 -8.98 0.51
N THR A 130 20.60 -10.22 0.15
CA THR A 130 21.30 -11.34 0.76
C THR A 130 22.65 -11.54 0.05
N PRO A 131 23.70 -12.05 0.73
CA PRO A 131 24.96 -12.35 0.09
C PRO A 131 24.74 -13.39 -1.04
N GLY A 132 24.73 -12.93 -2.30
CA GLY A 132 24.44 -13.75 -3.48
C GLY A 132 23.47 -13.13 -4.50
N ASP A 133 22.77 -12.05 -4.14
CA ASP A 133 21.81 -11.37 -5.03
C ASP A 133 22.45 -10.29 -5.95
N VAL A 134 23.79 -10.19 -5.98
CA VAL A 134 24.56 -9.22 -6.79
C VAL A 134 25.60 -9.88 -7.68
#